data_AF-A0A7W0Y8W2-F1
#
_entry.id   AF-A0A7W0Y8W2-F1
#
_cell.length_a   1.000
_cell.length_b   1.000
_cell.length_c   1.000
_cell.angle_alpha   90.00
_cell.angle_beta   90.00
_cell.angle_gamma   90.00
#
_symmetry.space_group_name_H-M   'P 1'
#
loop_
_entity.id
_entity.type
_entity.pdbx_description
1 polymer ?
#
loop_
_entity_poly.entity_id
_entity_poly.type
_entity_poly.pdbx_seq_one_letter_code
_entity_poly.pdbx_strand_id
1 'polypeptide(L)'
;MRAFAIAILVIAACGDDDSVCPTAAGPFEVGSEGHAQPLGAGPAEARAGRLTDADLPVVPSGLATWRPGDFVLANAKVALVIEDVGASDLYDPWGGRPVGLARVANGKLIEPSNFGEFFLLTGRSTVVTDSVSVIADGSDGGPAIIRARGKLHPIPFLEALLPVLYPDGFFDIDAAIDYELAPGAEHVDIRMRYASARAEAKALPTVMNALMYTKRTPVFQPGKGFDDALEREYVALVDDGATSWAYIPQGAFGGALSASGFVGAVSPGFTMPACGTLDRIHAQIVIGGPGTDGIVAAVARVRGQATR
;
A
#
# COMPACT_ATOMS: atom_id res chain seq x y z
N MET A 1 -45.15 9.85 68.38
CA MET A 1 -44.13 9.06 67.67
C MET A 1 -43.87 9.72 66.33
N ARG A 2 -42.77 10.44 66.19
CA ARG A 2 -42.37 11.12 64.94
C ARG A 2 -41.27 10.28 64.30
N ALA A 3 -41.52 9.76 63.11
CA ALA A 3 -40.56 8.98 62.35
C ALA A 3 -39.51 9.91 61.72
N PHE A 4 -38.25 9.67 62.04
CA PHE A 4 -37.09 10.30 61.39
C PHE A 4 -36.84 9.57 60.06
N ALA A 5 -36.99 10.28 58.95
CA ALA A 5 -36.55 9.81 57.64
C ALA A 5 -35.06 10.17 57.48
N ILE A 6 -34.20 9.16 57.41
CA ILE A 6 -32.79 9.31 57.05
C ILE A 6 -32.73 9.46 55.53
N ALA A 7 -32.40 10.66 55.05
CA ALA A 7 -32.09 10.91 53.65
C ALA A 7 -30.67 10.41 53.38
N ILE A 8 -30.55 9.32 52.61
CA ILE A 8 -29.26 8.87 52.06
C ILE A 8 -28.92 9.81 50.91
N LEU A 9 -27.94 10.68 51.13
CA LEU A 9 -27.33 11.51 50.10
C LEU A 9 -26.44 10.59 49.24
N VAL A 10 -26.91 10.20 48.06
CA VAL A 10 -26.08 9.53 47.06
C VAL A 10 -25.19 10.62 46.44
N ILE A 11 -23.91 10.63 46.81
CA ILE A 11 -22.90 11.44 46.13
C ILE A 11 -22.71 10.80 44.75
N ALA A 12 -23.28 11.41 43.73
CA ALA A 12 -22.93 11.11 42.34
C ALA A 12 -21.48 11.56 42.14
N ALA A 13 -20.56 10.59 42.13
CA ALA A 13 -19.21 10.83 41.64
C ALA A 13 -19.32 11.02 40.13
N CYS A 14 -19.20 12.26 39.67
CA CYS A 14 -18.83 12.55 38.28
C CYS A 14 -17.38 12.05 38.12
N GLY A 15 -17.23 10.84 37.59
CA GLY A 15 -15.93 10.38 37.10
C GLY A 15 -15.65 11.13 35.81
N ASP A 16 -14.67 12.03 35.85
CA ASP A 16 -13.92 12.44 34.67
C ASP A 16 -13.16 11.21 34.17
N ASP A 17 -13.83 10.36 33.39
CA ASP A 17 -13.19 9.29 32.65
C ASP A 17 -12.55 9.93 31.40
N ASP A 18 -11.42 10.60 31.62
CA ASP A 18 -10.41 10.73 30.58
C ASP A 18 -10.06 9.30 30.14
N SER A 19 -10.72 8.86 29.07
CA SER A 19 -10.58 7.53 28.49
C SER A 19 -9.22 7.39 27.81
N VAL A 20 -8.17 7.44 28.62
CA VAL A 20 -6.79 7.22 28.20
C VAL A 20 -6.64 5.72 27.99
N CYS A 21 -6.41 5.32 26.74
CA CYS A 21 -6.03 3.94 26.43
C CYS A 21 -4.80 3.55 27.28
N PRO A 22 -4.84 2.44 28.01
CA PRO A 22 -3.82 2.11 29.02
C PRO A 22 -2.43 1.84 28.42
N THR A 23 -2.34 1.56 27.12
CA THR A 23 -1.08 1.44 26.36
C THR A 23 -1.23 2.04 24.97
N ALA A 24 -0.24 2.85 24.55
CA ALA A 24 -0.15 3.33 23.18
C ALA A 24 0.21 2.14 22.26
N ALA A 25 -0.60 1.91 21.23
CA ALA A 25 -0.47 0.77 20.31
C ALA A 25 0.66 0.95 19.25
N GLY A 26 1.39 2.07 19.30
CA GLY A 26 2.43 2.45 18.35
C GLY A 26 3.46 3.38 19.00
N PRO A 27 4.49 3.82 18.23
CA PRO A 27 4.65 3.61 16.79
C PRO A 27 5.16 2.20 16.44
N PHE A 28 5.00 1.80 15.18
CA PHE A 28 5.52 0.50 14.67
C PHE A 28 7.06 0.47 14.67
N GLU A 29 7.67 -0.71 14.76
CA GLU A 29 9.13 -0.86 14.75
C GLU A 29 9.79 -0.39 13.44
N VAL A 30 11.07 0.00 13.55
CA VAL A 30 11.99 0.29 12.44
C VAL A 30 12.96 -0.87 12.30
N GLY A 31 13.26 -1.25 11.06
CA GLY A 31 14.19 -2.31 10.72
C GLY A 31 15.58 -1.82 10.33
N SER A 32 16.21 -2.55 9.41
CA SER A 32 17.56 -2.30 8.92
C SER A 32 17.57 -1.77 7.47
N GLU A 33 18.76 -1.63 6.88
CA GLU A 33 18.92 -1.33 5.45
C GLU A 33 18.76 -2.55 4.53
N GLY A 34 18.64 -3.75 5.11
CA GLY A 34 18.44 -5.02 4.40
C GLY A 34 19.70 -5.65 3.82
N HIS A 35 19.49 -6.55 2.87
CA HIS A 35 20.52 -7.37 2.23
C HIS A 35 21.39 -6.53 1.28
N ALA A 36 22.71 -6.74 1.32
CA ALA A 36 23.67 -5.98 0.51
C ALA A 36 23.58 -6.24 -1.02
N GLN A 37 22.91 -7.33 -1.41
CA GLN A 37 22.66 -7.71 -2.81
C GLN A 37 21.19 -8.07 -2.99
N PRO A 38 20.27 -7.09 -2.97
CA PRO A 38 18.85 -7.37 -2.92
C PRO A 38 18.31 -7.93 -4.25
N LEU A 39 18.92 -7.59 -5.39
CA LEU A 39 18.53 -8.17 -6.68
C LEU A 39 19.08 -9.60 -6.90
N GLY A 40 20.04 -10.04 -6.09
CA GLY A 40 20.73 -11.33 -6.25
C GLY A 40 19.99 -12.53 -5.67
N ALA A 41 18.68 -12.45 -5.46
CA ALA A 41 17.88 -13.52 -4.86
C ALA A 41 17.92 -14.81 -5.70
N GLY A 42 18.16 -15.95 -5.04
CA GLY A 42 18.06 -17.26 -5.68
C GLY A 42 16.61 -17.65 -6.03
N PRO A 43 16.40 -18.77 -6.75
CA PRO A 43 15.05 -19.21 -7.17
C PRO A 43 14.06 -19.46 -6.03
N ALA A 44 14.56 -19.74 -4.83
CA ALA A 44 13.79 -20.01 -3.61
C ALA A 44 13.98 -18.92 -2.55
N GLU A 45 14.39 -17.73 -2.95
CA GLU A 45 14.58 -16.58 -2.05
C GLU A 45 13.79 -15.38 -2.55
N ALA A 46 13.41 -14.52 -1.60
CA ALA A 46 13.12 -13.12 -1.86
C ALA A 46 14.10 -12.31 -1.00
N ARG A 47 14.46 -11.11 -1.45
CA ARG A 47 15.36 -10.23 -0.72
C ARG A 47 14.85 -8.80 -0.69
N ALA A 48 15.10 -8.12 0.43
CA ALA A 48 14.88 -6.69 0.57
C ALA A 48 16.20 -5.98 0.86
N GLY A 49 16.39 -4.80 0.29
CA GLY A 49 17.55 -3.96 0.56
C GLY A 49 17.51 -2.65 -0.22
N ARG A 50 18.64 -1.93 -0.27
CA ARG A 50 18.77 -0.69 -1.03
C ARG A 50 19.35 -0.89 -2.42
N LEU A 51 18.84 -0.10 -3.37
CA LEU A 51 19.38 0.00 -4.71
C LEU A 51 20.57 0.95 -4.76
N THR A 52 21.54 0.60 -5.59
CA THR A 52 22.63 1.47 -6.02
C THR A 52 22.38 1.99 -7.43
N ASP A 53 23.18 2.95 -7.87
CA ASP A 53 23.12 3.46 -9.25
C ASP A 53 23.31 2.36 -10.31
N ALA A 54 24.15 1.37 -10.03
CA ALA A 54 24.40 0.26 -10.94
C ALA A 54 23.22 -0.72 -11.09
N ASP A 55 22.27 -0.68 -10.16
CA ASP A 55 21.10 -1.55 -10.16
C ASP A 55 19.95 -1.01 -11.02
N LEU A 56 19.97 0.30 -11.32
CA LEU A 56 18.86 1.00 -11.97
C LEU A 56 19.02 1.00 -13.49
N PRO A 57 18.11 0.36 -14.24
CA PRO A 57 18.11 0.44 -15.69
C PRO A 57 17.54 1.78 -16.15
N VAL A 58 17.96 2.21 -17.34
CA VAL A 58 17.31 3.32 -18.03
C VAL A 58 15.88 2.91 -18.40
N VAL A 59 14.91 3.75 -18.05
CA VAL A 59 13.52 3.60 -18.51
C VAL A 59 13.35 4.44 -19.78
N PRO A 60 12.96 3.83 -20.93
CA PRO A 60 12.90 4.54 -22.21
C PRO A 60 12.04 5.80 -22.22
N SER A 61 11.00 5.86 -21.37
CA SER A 61 10.15 7.04 -21.26
C SER A 61 10.86 8.24 -20.65
N GLY A 62 11.93 8.03 -19.86
CA GLY A 62 12.57 9.06 -19.05
C GLY A 62 11.69 9.58 -17.91
N LEU A 63 10.60 8.89 -17.58
CA LEU A 63 9.60 9.32 -16.59
C LEU A 63 9.66 8.55 -15.27
N ALA A 64 10.62 7.63 -15.12
CA ALA A 64 10.82 6.91 -13.86
C ALA A 64 11.33 7.84 -12.77
N THR A 65 10.79 7.69 -11.56
CA THR A 65 11.14 8.50 -10.40
C THR A 65 12.02 7.76 -9.40
N TRP A 66 12.29 6.46 -9.61
CA TRP A 66 13.23 5.72 -8.78
C TRP A 66 14.64 6.32 -8.84
N ARG A 67 15.39 6.17 -7.75
CA ARG A 67 16.75 6.70 -7.64
C ARG A 67 17.64 5.82 -6.74
N PRO A 68 18.98 5.96 -6.83
CA PRO A 68 19.88 5.27 -5.92
C PRO A 68 19.52 5.61 -4.47
N GLY A 69 19.58 4.60 -3.60
CA GLY A 69 19.16 4.70 -2.21
C GLY A 69 17.71 4.25 -1.96
N ASP A 70 16.85 4.18 -2.97
CA ASP A 70 15.51 3.62 -2.80
C ASP A 70 15.57 2.14 -2.40
N PHE A 71 14.52 1.69 -1.72
CA PHE A 71 14.36 0.32 -1.28
C PHE A 71 13.82 -0.57 -2.39
N VAL A 72 14.19 -1.85 -2.39
CA VAL A 72 13.66 -2.84 -3.34
C VAL A 72 13.34 -4.14 -2.64
N LEU A 73 12.18 -4.70 -2.97
CA LEU A 73 11.85 -6.11 -2.78
C LEU A 73 12.09 -6.82 -4.10
N ALA A 74 12.88 -7.90 -4.12
CA ALA A 74 13.12 -8.67 -5.33
C ALA A 74 13.19 -10.16 -5.06
N ASN A 75 12.71 -10.96 -6.00
CA ASN A 75 13.01 -12.39 -6.09
C ASN A 75 13.55 -12.70 -7.50
N ALA A 76 13.73 -13.98 -7.83
CA ALA A 76 14.25 -14.38 -9.14
C ALA A 76 13.36 -14.00 -10.35
N LYS A 77 12.16 -13.44 -10.14
CA LYS A 77 11.18 -13.14 -11.20
C LYS A 77 10.82 -11.66 -11.28
N VAL A 78 10.63 -11.00 -10.14
CA VAL A 78 10.00 -9.66 -10.08
C VAL A 78 10.63 -8.81 -9.00
N ALA A 79 10.51 -7.49 -9.16
CA ALA A 79 10.92 -6.52 -8.16
C ALA A 79 9.96 -5.33 -8.08
N LEU A 80 9.79 -4.81 -6.85
CA LEU A 80 9.07 -3.58 -6.54
C LEU A 80 10.03 -2.61 -5.86
N VAL A 81 10.14 -1.39 -6.38
CA VAL A 81 10.98 -0.32 -5.85
C VAL A 81 10.10 0.63 -5.04
N ILE A 82 10.51 0.90 -3.79
CA ILE A 82 9.84 1.76 -2.83
C ILE A 82 10.75 2.94 -2.51
N GLU A 83 10.24 4.15 -2.70
CA GLU A 83 11.01 5.37 -2.42
C GLU A 83 11.39 5.46 -0.93
N ASP A 84 12.58 5.97 -0.64
CA ASP A 84 12.98 6.27 0.75
C ASP A 84 12.11 7.40 1.37
N VAL A 85 12.28 7.65 2.66
CA VAL A 85 11.64 8.78 3.35
C VAL A 85 12.04 10.12 2.70
N GLY A 86 11.06 11.00 2.50
CA GLY A 86 11.29 12.31 1.93
C GLY A 86 10.09 12.86 1.18
N ALA A 87 10.32 13.95 0.45
CA ALA A 87 9.36 14.46 -0.52
C ALA A 87 9.38 13.56 -1.76
N SER A 88 8.20 13.16 -2.21
CA SER A 88 8.04 12.41 -3.46
C SER A 88 7.80 13.35 -4.64
N ASP A 89 8.23 12.93 -5.83
CA ASP A 89 7.93 13.59 -7.10
C ASP A 89 6.54 13.20 -7.68
N LEU A 90 5.78 12.38 -6.94
CA LEU A 90 4.44 11.92 -7.28
C LEU A 90 3.32 12.77 -6.62
N TYR A 91 2.05 12.43 -6.83
CA TYR A 91 0.93 13.21 -6.28
C TYR A 91 0.72 12.99 -4.77
N ASP A 92 0.96 11.78 -4.26
CA ASP A 92 1.18 11.52 -2.84
C ASP A 92 2.58 12.07 -2.50
N PRO A 93 2.69 13.19 -1.77
CA PRO A 93 3.94 13.92 -1.63
C PRO A 93 4.92 13.26 -0.65
N TRP A 94 4.58 12.09 -0.10
CA TRP A 94 5.35 11.41 0.93
C TRP A 94 6.05 10.18 0.39
N GLY A 95 7.32 10.01 0.76
CA GLY A 95 8.10 8.81 0.47
C GLY A 95 7.52 7.51 1.06
N GLY A 96 8.19 6.38 0.85
CA GLY A 96 7.66 5.08 1.26
C GLY A 96 6.48 4.61 0.41
N ARG A 97 6.43 5.02 -0.85
CA ARG A 97 5.48 4.56 -1.87
C ARG A 97 6.21 3.83 -2.97
N PRO A 98 5.56 2.89 -3.70
CA PRO A 98 6.20 2.31 -4.86
C PRO A 98 6.39 3.38 -5.93
N VAL A 99 7.59 3.41 -6.50
CA VAL A 99 8.00 4.33 -7.58
C VAL A 99 8.44 3.60 -8.83
N GLY A 100 8.49 2.28 -8.79
CA GLY A 100 8.60 1.46 -9.98
C GLY A 100 8.57 -0.02 -9.72
N LEU A 101 8.48 -0.78 -10.81
CA LEU A 101 8.54 -2.22 -10.81
C LEU A 101 9.13 -2.73 -12.11
N ALA A 102 9.70 -3.92 -12.04
CA ALA A 102 10.30 -4.58 -13.19
C ALA A 102 10.28 -6.09 -12.98
N ARG A 103 10.47 -6.82 -14.09
CA ARG A 103 10.91 -8.21 -14.01
C ARG A 103 12.37 -8.27 -13.59
N VAL A 104 12.77 -9.43 -13.06
CA VAL A 104 14.14 -9.71 -12.65
C VAL A 104 14.69 -10.87 -13.47
N ALA A 105 15.92 -10.73 -13.95
CA ALA A 105 16.68 -11.82 -14.53
C ALA A 105 18.17 -11.64 -14.25
N ASN A 106 18.84 -12.73 -13.86
CA ASN A 106 20.29 -12.75 -13.61
C ASN A 106 20.77 -11.63 -12.67
N GLY A 107 20.00 -11.36 -11.60
CA GLY A 107 20.34 -10.34 -10.62
C GLY A 107 20.14 -8.90 -11.10
N LYS A 108 19.37 -8.68 -12.16
CA LYS A 108 19.13 -7.34 -12.74
C LYS A 108 17.66 -7.09 -12.98
N LEU A 109 17.26 -5.84 -12.83
CA LEU A 109 15.97 -5.35 -13.30
C LEU A 109 15.97 -5.35 -14.83
N ILE A 110 14.96 -5.97 -15.43
CA ILE A 110 14.77 -6.05 -16.88
C ILE A 110 13.36 -5.58 -17.24
N GLU A 111 13.20 -5.04 -18.46
CA GLU A 111 11.91 -4.57 -18.97
C GLU A 111 11.21 -3.62 -17.98
N PRO A 112 11.89 -2.57 -17.47
CA PRO A 112 11.32 -1.72 -16.42
C PRO A 112 9.99 -1.10 -16.88
N SER A 113 8.95 -1.21 -16.05
CA SER A 113 7.65 -0.65 -16.36
C SER A 113 7.71 0.87 -16.44
N ASN A 114 6.92 1.49 -17.33
CA ASN A 114 6.64 2.92 -17.27
C ASN A 114 5.67 3.24 -16.12
N PHE A 115 6.09 2.89 -14.90
CA PHE A 115 5.26 2.88 -13.71
C PHE A 115 4.67 4.26 -13.42
N GLY A 116 3.39 4.25 -13.08
CA GLY A 116 2.64 5.45 -12.70
C GLY A 116 2.63 5.63 -11.19
N GLU A 117 1.45 5.85 -10.64
CA GLU A 117 1.25 5.98 -9.21
C GLU A 117 -0.08 5.34 -8.84
N PHE A 118 -0.15 4.80 -7.63
CA PHE A 118 -1.41 4.42 -7.02
C PHE A 118 -1.43 4.88 -5.55
N PHE A 119 -2.61 5.25 -5.07
CA PHE A 119 -2.76 5.81 -3.74
C PHE A 119 -3.12 4.71 -2.73
N LEU A 120 -2.40 4.71 -1.60
CA LEU A 120 -2.63 3.81 -0.47
C LEU A 120 -3.35 4.58 0.64
N LEU A 121 -4.68 4.53 0.62
CA LEU A 121 -5.51 5.45 1.40
C LEU A 121 -6.30 4.79 2.54
N THR A 122 -6.47 5.59 3.59
CA THR A 122 -7.36 5.38 4.73
C THR A 122 -8.32 6.57 4.78
N GLY A 123 -9.46 6.44 4.10
CA GLY A 123 -10.33 7.58 3.80
C GLY A 123 -9.64 8.52 2.81
N ARG A 124 -9.41 9.78 3.21
CA ARG A 124 -8.57 10.74 2.46
C ARG A 124 -7.12 10.83 2.95
N SER A 125 -6.78 10.06 3.97
CA SER A 125 -5.46 10.07 4.59
C SER A 125 -4.54 9.00 4.01
N THR A 126 -3.25 9.28 4.07
CA THR A 126 -2.15 8.37 3.71
C THR A 126 -1.14 8.40 4.85
N VAL A 127 -0.13 7.52 4.83
CA VAL A 127 0.93 7.54 5.84
C VAL A 127 1.94 8.64 5.52
N VAL A 128 2.04 9.67 6.36
CA VAL A 128 3.19 10.61 6.30
C VAL A 128 4.39 9.85 6.85
N THR A 129 5.18 9.32 5.93
CA THR A 129 6.29 8.43 6.24
C THR A 129 7.38 9.19 7.00
N ASP A 130 7.74 8.70 8.18
CA ASP A 130 8.90 9.14 8.95
C ASP A 130 10.08 8.17 8.86
N SER A 131 9.82 6.93 8.39
CA SER A 131 10.82 5.90 8.24
C SER A 131 10.41 4.88 7.19
N VAL A 132 11.36 4.52 6.32
CA VAL A 132 11.32 3.32 5.47
C VAL A 132 12.47 2.41 5.90
N SER A 133 12.21 1.12 6.09
CA SER A 133 13.23 0.16 6.52
C SER A 133 12.87 -1.29 6.19
N VAL A 134 13.87 -2.17 6.16
CA VAL A 134 13.71 -3.61 5.96
C VAL A 134 13.44 -4.30 7.30
N ILE A 135 12.24 -4.85 7.45
CA ILE A 135 11.83 -5.61 8.63
C ILE A 135 12.32 -7.06 8.56
N ALA A 136 12.25 -7.64 7.36
CA ALA A 136 12.79 -8.95 7.05
C ALA A 136 13.49 -8.87 5.69
N ASP A 137 14.78 -9.22 5.63
CA ASP A 137 15.54 -9.16 4.39
C ASP A 137 15.40 -10.41 3.52
N GLY A 138 14.69 -11.45 4.01
CA GLY A 138 14.41 -12.71 3.33
C GLY A 138 15.59 -13.70 3.25
N SER A 139 16.73 -13.39 3.89
CA SER A 139 17.93 -14.25 3.88
C SER A 139 17.74 -15.60 4.58
N ASP A 140 16.69 -15.74 5.40
CA ASP A 140 16.30 -16.96 6.08
C ASP A 140 15.39 -17.88 5.22
N GLY A 141 15.13 -17.51 3.97
CA GLY A 141 14.21 -18.21 3.07
C GLY A 141 12.73 -17.87 3.31
N GLY A 142 12.44 -16.94 4.23
CA GLY A 142 11.13 -16.36 4.42
C GLY A 142 10.80 -15.26 3.41
N PRO A 143 9.64 -14.60 3.55
CA PRO A 143 9.31 -13.42 2.77
C PRO A 143 10.24 -12.25 3.11
N ALA A 144 10.56 -11.45 2.10
CA ALA A 144 11.19 -10.15 2.30
C ALA A 144 10.10 -9.11 2.59
N ILE A 145 10.35 -8.22 3.57
CA ILE A 145 9.38 -7.24 4.05
C ILE A 145 10.03 -5.88 4.20
N ILE A 146 9.47 -4.88 3.52
CA ILE A 146 9.84 -3.47 3.65
C ILE A 146 8.66 -2.72 4.27
N ARG A 147 8.94 -1.92 5.30
CA ARG A 147 7.94 -1.12 6.01
C ARG A 147 8.20 0.37 5.80
N ALA A 148 7.17 1.08 5.35
CA ALA A 148 7.06 2.53 5.48
C ALA A 148 6.12 2.85 6.65
N ARG A 149 6.58 3.53 7.69
CA ARG A 149 5.75 3.87 8.86
C ARG A 149 5.68 5.38 9.11
N GLY A 150 4.66 5.79 9.84
CA GLY A 150 4.47 7.16 10.30
C GLY A 150 3.06 7.36 10.85
N LYS A 151 2.49 8.55 10.64
CA LYS A 151 1.12 8.87 11.06
C LYS A 151 0.22 9.11 9.86
N LEU A 152 -1.08 8.84 10.02
CA LEU A 152 -2.04 9.18 8.98
C LEU A 152 -2.23 10.69 8.89
N HIS A 153 -2.19 11.23 7.67
CA HIS A 153 -2.55 12.61 7.38
C HIS A 153 -3.25 12.67 6.02
N PRO A 154 -4.25 13.54 5.85
CA PRO A 154 -4.83 13.79 4.55
C PRO A 154 -3.80 14.20 3.50
N ILE A 155 -3.99 13.73 2.28
CA ILE A 155 -3.20 14.21 1.14
C ILE A 155 -3.67 15.62 0.78
N PRO A 156 -2.77 16.62 0.64
CA PRO A 156 -3.13 18.01 0.41
C PRO A 156 -4.11 18.23 -0.76
N PHE A 157 -3.91 17.57 -1.91
CA PHE A 157 -4.82 17.77 -3.05
C PHE A 157 -6.21 17.14 -2.84
N LEU A 158 -6.30 16.05 -2.05
CA LEU A 158 -7.59 15.43 -1.70
C LEU A 158 -8.35 16.23 -0.64
N GLU A 159 -7.67 17.07 0.15
CA GLU A 159 -8.33 17.95 1.12
C GLU A 159 -9.29 18.94 0.48
N ALA A 160 -9.02 19.36 -0.76
CA ALA A 160 -9.92 20.22 -1.51
C ALA A 160 -11.14 19.49 -2.09
N LEU A 161 -11.06 18.16 -2.28
CA LEU A 161 -12.03 17.38 -3.05
C LEU A 161 -12.96 16.53 -2.18
N LEU A 162 -12.46 15.95 -1.09
CA LEU A 162 -13.14 14.89 -0.35
C LEU A 162 -13.48 15.16 1.14
N PRO A 163 -13.40 16.38 1.72
CA PRO A 163 -13.64 16.56 3.15
C PRO A 163 -15.10 16.27 3.56
N VAL A 164 -16.04 16.39 2.63
CA VAL A 164 -17.47 16.06 2.87
C VAL A 164 -17.68 14.54 2.97
N LEU A 165 -16.95 13.74 2.17
CA LEU A 165 -17.06 12.29 2.15
C LEU A 165 -16.21 11.63 3.25
N TYR A 166 -15.08 12.25 3.60
CA TYR A 166 -14.14 11.77 4.62
C TYR A 166 -13.74 12.91 5.57
N PRO A 167 -14.60 13.25 6.56
CA PRO A 167 -14.34 14.39 7.45
C PRO A 167 -13.19 14.12 8.44
N ASP A 168 -12.95 12.86 8.80
CA ASP A 168 -11.91 12.49 9.77
C ASP A 168 -10.49 12.65 9.21
N GLY A 169 -9.60 13.29 9.97
CA GLY A 169 -8.20 13.47 9.57
C GLY A 169 -7.25 12.34 9.98
N PHE A 170 -7.62 11.53 10.97
CA PHE A 170 -6.81 10.41 11.51
C PHE A 170 -5.39 10.77 11.99
N PHE A 171 -5.10 12.05 12.24
CA PHE A 171 -3.78 12.56 12.65
C PHE A 171 -3.17 11.88 13.90
N ASP A 172 -4.02 11.30 14.74
CA ASP A 172 -3.70 10.61 15.98
C ASP A 172 -3.37 9.11 15.80
N ILE A 173 -3.55 8.56 14.60
CA ILE A 173 -3.35 7.14 14.31
C ILE A 173 -1.95 6.92 13.72
N ASP A 174 -1.13 6.15 14.45
CA ASP A 174 0.10 5.59 13.89
C ASP A 174 -0.24 4.50 12.88
N ALA A 175 0.44 4.51 11.75
CA ALA A 175 0.18 3.59 10.65
C ALA A 175 1.48 3.12 9.99
N ALA A 176 1.42 1.96 9.36
CA ALA A 176 2.50 1.43 8.55
C ALA A 176 1.97 0.74 7.30
N ILE A 177 2.77 0.79 6.25
CA ILE A 177 2.60 0.06 5.00
C ILE A 177 3.71 -0.98 4.94
N ASP A 178 3.35 -2.25 4.98
CA ASP A 178 4.28 -3.34 4.72
C ASP A 178 4.10 -3.81 3.29
N TYR A 179 5.21 -3.85 2.56
CA TYR A 179 5.32 -4.49 1.27
C TYR A 179 5.98 -5.85 1.51
N GLU A 180 5.32 -6.94 1.14
CA GLU A 180 5.76 -8.29 1.40
C GLU A 180 5.90 -9.07 0.09
N LEU A 181 7.09 -9.64 -0.15
CA LEU A 181 7.36 -10.49 -1.30
C LEU A 181 7.83 -11.86 -0.83
N ALA A 182 7.05 -12.90 -1.11
CA ALA A 182 7.44 -14.26 -0.86
C ALA A 182 8.43 -14.79 -1.94
N PRO A 183 9.28 -15.77 -1.58
CA PRO A 183 10.10 -16.47 -2.56
C PRO A 183 9.29 -17.03 -3.74
N GLY A 184 9.75 -16.76 -4.96
CA GLY A 184 9.13 -17.26 -6.19
C GLY A 184 7.74 -16.70 -6.53
N ALA A 185 7.17 -15.81 -5.71
CA ALA A 185 5.90 -15.16 -5.99
C ALA A 185 5.99 -14.17 -7.18
N GLU A 186 4.88 -13.97 -7.88
CA GLU A 186 4.75 -12.94 -8.92
C GLU A 186 3.92 -11.75 -8.42
N HIS A 187 3.71 -11.64 -7.12
CA HIS A 187 2.97 -10.56 -6.50
C HIS A 187 3.65 -10.06 -5.22
N VAL A 188 3.39 -8.79 -4.90
CA VAL A 188 3.69 -8.16 -3.62
C VAL A 188 2.39 -7.93 -2.89
N ASP A 189 2.31 -8.41 -1.65
CA ASP A 189 1.23 -8.09 -0.74
C ASP A 189 1.49 -6.73 -0.09
N ILE A 190 0.48 -5.86 -0.11
CA ILE A 190 0.52 -4.58 0.59
C ILE A 190 -0.37 -4.68 1.81
N ARG A 191 0.22 -4.66 3.00
CA ARG A 191 -0.50 -4.66 4.27
C ARG A 191 -0.49 -3.28 4.89
N MET A 192 -1.65 -2.85 5.36
CA MET A 192 -1.79 -1.63 6.14
C MET A 192 -1.96 -2.02 7.60
N ARG A 193 -1.11 -1.45 8.46
CA ARG A 193 -1.20 -1.58 9.91
C ARG A 193 -1.63 -0.26 10.50
N TYR A 194 -2.47 -0.33 11.52
CA TYR A 194 -3.00 0.82 12.26
C TYR A 194 -2.83 0.59 13.74
N ALA A 195 -2.45 1.62 14.47
CA ALA A 195 -2.36 1.66 15.92
C ALA A 195 -3.21 2.84 16.40
N SER A 196 -4.41 2.54 16.87
CA SER A 196 -5.40 3.52 17.31
C SER A 196 -5.33 3.69 18.83
N ALA A 197 -5.02 4.90 19.28
CA ALA A 197 -5.11 5.30 20.68
C ALA A 197 -6.49 5.89 21.04
N ARG A 198 -7.50 5.74 20.17
CA ARG A 198 -8.86 6.21 20.41
C ARG A 198 -9.61 5.26 21.33
N ALA A 199 -10.40 5.80 22.26
CA ALA A 199 -11.26 5.04 23.15
C ALA A 199 -12.44 4.35 22.44
N GLU A 200 -12.78 4.80 21.23
CA GLU A 200 -13.85 4.23 20.41
C GLU A 200 -13.30 3.62 19.12
N ALA A 201 -13.93 2.53 18.69
CA ALA A 201 -13.66 1.92 17.41
C ALA A 201 -14.14 2.85 16.30
N LYS A 202 -13.41 2.89 15.19
CA LYS A 202 -13.71 3.79 14.08
C LYS A 202 -13.94 3.02 12.80
N ALA A 203 -15.18 3.06 12.33
CA ALA A 203 -15.55 2.53 11.03
C ALA A 203 -15.11 3.48 9.90
N LEU A 204 -14.39 2.94 8.94
CA LEU A 204 -14.28 3.49 7.59
C LEU A 204 -15.24 2.72 6.70
N PRO A 205 -16.28 3.33 6.15
CA PRO A 205 -17.30 2.61 5.37
C PRO A 205 -16.78 2.10 4.02
N THR A 206 -15.77 2.78 3.46
CA THR A 206 -15.15 2.45 2.17
C THR A 206 -13.66 2.74 2.19
N VAL A 207 -12.93 2.07 1.29
CA VAL A 207 -11.53 2.38 0.97
C VAL A 207 -11.49 2.95 -0.44
N MET A 208 -10.89 4.13 -0.61
CA MET A 208 -10.65 4.68 -1.94
C MET A 208 -9.38 4.04 -2.53
N ASN A 209 -9.53 3.51 -3.74
CA ASN A 209 -8.44 3.01 -4.56
C ASN A 209 -8.32 3.97 -5.74
N ALA A 210 -7.13 4.47 -6.00
CA ALA A 210 -6.92 5.42 -7.07
C ALA A 210 -5.57 5.19 -7.75
N LEU A 211 -5.59 5.36 -9.06
CA LEU A 211 -4.48 5.17 -9.98
C LEU A 211 -4.27 6.47 -10.74
N MET A 212 -3.03 6.86 -10.92
CA MET A 212 -2.63 8.03 -11.69
C MET A 212 -1.71 7.64 -12.84
N TYR A 213 -1.66 8.53 -13.82
CA TYR A 213 -0.90 8.36 -15.06
C TYR A 213 -1.39 7.23 -15.96
N THR A 214 -2.69 6.90 -15.92
CA THR A 214 -3.27 5.81 -16.74
C THR A 214 -3.25 6.07 -18.25
N LYS A 215 -2.93 7.30 -18.68
CA LYS A 215 -2.65 7.59 -20.10
C LYS A 215 -1.24 7.18 -20.54
N ARG A 216 -0.32 6.91 -19.60
CA ARG A 216 1.03 6.37 -19.86
C ARG A 216 1.02 4.84 -19.90
N THR A 217 0.27 4.24 -18.99
CA THR A 217 0.05 2.79 -18.89
C THR A 217 -1.45 2.52 -18.84
N PRO A 218 -2.08 2.25 -20.00
CA PRO A 218 -3.53 2.08 -20.12
C PRO A 218 -4.08 1.03 -19.17
N VAL A 219 -5.22 1.35 -18.56
CA VAL A 219 -5.93 0.41 -17.71
C VAL A 219 -6.66 -0.62 -18.57
N PHE A 220 -6.44 -1.90 -18.29
CA PHE A 220 -7.16 -3.03 -18.85
C PHE A 220 -7.95 -3.75 -17.77
N GLN A 221 -9.16 -4.18 -18.12
CA GLN A 221 -10.04 -4.93 -17.25
C GLN A 221 -10.55 -6.19 -17.96
N PRO A 222 -10.47 -7.37 -17.32
CA PRO A 222 -11.01 -8.60 -17.89
C PRO A 222 -12.49 -8.46 -18.27
N GLY A 223 -12.81 -8.84 -19.50
CA GLY A 223 -14.16 -8.76 -20.06
C GLY A 223 -14.70 -7.34 -20.28
N LYS A 224 -13.89 -6.30 -20.10
CA LYS A 224 -14.23 -4.90 -20.42
C LYS A 224 -13.22 -4.27 -21.39
N GLY A 225 -11.99 -4.77 -21.43
CA GLY A 225 -10.94 -4.23 -22.28
C GLY A 225 -10.32 -2.97 -21.66
N PHE A 226 -9.92 -2.03 -22.50
CA PHE A 226 -9.31 -0.76 -22.11
C PHE A 226 -10.35 0.29 -21.70
N ASP A 227 -11.10 -0.03 -20.65
CA ASP A 227 -12.15 0.81 -20.08
C ASP A 227 -11.69 1.35 -18.73
N ASP A 228 -11.86 2.67 -18.54
CA ASP A 228 -11.42 3.40 -17.34
C ASP A 228 -12.44 3.32 -16.18
N ALA A 229 -13.59 2.66 -16.34
CA ALA A 229 -14.57 2.43 -15.27
C ALA A 229 -14.21 1.19 -14.46
N LEU A 230 -13.51 1.34 -13.33
CA LEU A 230 -13.07 0.22 -12.49
C LEU A 230 -14.28 -0.53 -11.88
N GLU A 231 -14.61 -1.68 -12.46
CA GLU A 231 -15.80 -2.46 -12.10
C GLU A 231 -15.49 -3.97 -11.95
N ARG A 232 -14.21 -4.33 -11.92
CA ARG A 232 -13.75 -5.72 -11.87
C ARG A 232 -13.01 -6.04 -10.57
N GLU A 233 -12.68 -7.31 -10.38
CA GLU A 233 -11.93 -7.77 -9.20
C GLU A 233 -10.46 -7.36 -9.22
N TYR A 234 -9.96 -6.93 -10.38
CA TYR A 234 -8.65 -6.33 -10.53
C TYR A 234 -8.62 -5.49 -11.80
N VAL A 235 -7.62 -4.62 -11.87
CA VAL A 235 -7.27 -3.90 -13.09
C VAL A 235 -5.80 -4.11 -13.40
N ALA A 236 -5.46 -4.19 -14.68
CA ALA A 236 -4.10 -4.24 -15.17
C ALA A 236 -3.70 -2.88 -15.74
N LEU A 237 -2.44 -2.51 -15.58
CA LEU A 237 -1.81 -1.38 -16.24
C LEU A 237 -0.85 -1.97 -17.27
N VAL A 238 -1.18 -1.74 -18.54
CA VAL A 238 -0.57 -2.42 -19.67
C VAL A 238 0.56 -1.59 -20.24
N ASP A 239 1.70 -2.25 -20.42
CA ASP A 239 2.84 -1.79 -21.18
C ASP A 239 3.23 -2.90 -22.16
N ASP A 240 2.96 -2.70 -23.45
CA ASP A 240 3.25 -3.70 -24.48
C ASP A 240 4.75 -3.84 -24.77
N GLY A 241 5.56 -2.85 -24.38
CA GLY A 241 7.01 -2.82 -24.60
C GLY A 241 7.85 -3.21 -23.39
N ALA A 242 7.24 -3.30 -22.20
CA ALA A 242 7.94 -3.55 -20.94
C ALA A 242 7.05 -4.29 -19.93
N THR A 243 7.44 -4.34 -18.65
CA THR A 243 6.68 -5.03 -17.60
C THR A 243 5.29 -4.41 -17.39
N SER A 244 4.23 -5.20 -17.60
CA SER A 244 2.86 -4.88 -17.20
C SER A 244 2.58 -5.36 -15.78
N TRP A 245 1.63 -4.73 -15.09
CA TRP A 245 1.28 -5.08 -13.72
C TRP A 245 -0.22 -4.96 -13.45
N ALA A 246 -0.69 -5.57 -12.37
CA ALA A 246 -2.10 -5.51 -11.98
C ALA A 246 -2.26 -5.16 -10.50
N TYR A 247 -3.31 -4.41 -10.21
CA TYR A 247 -3.73 -4.04 -8.88
C TYR A 247 -4.99 -4.82 -8.51
N ILE A 248 -4.91 -5.56 -7.40
CA ILE A 248 -6.01 -6.34 -6.84
C ILE A 248 -6.37 -5.73 -5.47
N PRO A 249 -7.49 -5.01 -5.32
CA PRO A 249 -7.89 -4.47 -4.02
C PRO A 249 -8.30 -5.60 -3.05
N GLN A 250 -8.33 -5.31 -1.75
CA GLN A 250 -9.09 -6.14 -0.83
C GLN A 250 -10.59 -5.96 -1.11
N GLY A 251 -11.24 -7.02 -1.61
CA GLY A 251 -12.62 -7.00 -2.08
C GLY A 251 -12.71 -6.72 -3.59
N ALA A 252 -13.79 -6.10 -4.03
CA ALA A 252 -13.99 -5.71 -5.43
C ALA A 252 -14.15 -4.20 -5.54
N PHE A 253 -13.86 -3.65 -6.72
CA PHE A 253 -14.17 -2.26 -7.02
C PHE A 253 -15.70 -2.05 -7.10
N GLY A 254 -16.15 -0.94 -6.55
CA GLY A 254 -17.52 -0.44 -6.60
C GLY A 254 -17.51 1.05 -6.91
N GLY A 255 -18.27 1.45 -7.93
CA GLY A 255 -18.25 2.82 -8.45
C GLY A 255 -16.92 3.17 -9.15
N ALA A 256 -16.96 4.16 -10.03
CA ALA A 256 -15.76 4.61 -10.72
C ALA A 256 -15.79 6.13 -10.98
N LEU A 257 -14.63 6.75 -10.87
CA LEU A 257 -14.36 8.12 -11.32
C LEU A 257 -13.14 8.07 -12.24
N SER A 258 -13.28 8.57 -13.46
CA SER A 258 -12.17 8.75 -14.39
C SER A 258 -12.12 10.19 -14.86
N ALA A 259 -10.97 10.83 -14.73
CA ALA A 259 -10.74 12.19 -15.21
C ALA A 259 -9.24 12.43 -15.45
N SER A 260 -8.87 12.88 -16.65
CA SER A 260 -7.51 13.39 -16.92
C SER A 260 -6.34 12.46 -16.54
N GLY A 261 -6.51 11.13 -16.68
CA GLY A 261 -5.49 10.15 -16.33
C GLY A 261 -5.47 9.72 -14.86
N PHE A 262 -6.40 10.24 -14.05
CA PHE A 262 -6.83 9.67 -12.78
C PHE A 262 -7.92 8.64 -13.05
N VAL A 263 -7.83 7.50 -12.38
CA VAL A 263 -8.91 6.53 -12.30
C VAL A 263 -9.04 6.06 -10.86
N GLY A 264 -10.25 6.15 -10.30
CA GLY A 264 -10.51 5.76 -8.91
C GLY A 264 -11.81 5.00 -8.74
N ALA A 265 -11.87 4.20 -7.67
CA ALA A 265 -13.03 3.42 -7.25
C ALA A 265 -13.01 3.23 -5.74
N VAL A 266 -14.12 2.77 -5.17
CA VAL A 266 -14.15 2.38 -3.76
C VAL A 266 -14.24 0.86 -3.62
N SER A 267 -13.70 0.33 -2.53
CA SER A 267 -13.91 -1.05 -2.11
C SER A 267 -14.50 -1.09 -0.69
N PRO A 268 -14.97 -2.25 -0.21
CA PRO A 268 -15.51 -2.36 1.15
C PRO A 268 -14.56 -1.82 2.21
N GLY A 269 -15.14 -1.10 3.16
CA GLY A 269 -14.44 -0.53 4.29
C GLY A 269 -14.04 -1.53 5.37
N PHE A 270 -13.62 -1.00 6.52
CA PHE A 270 -13.18 -1.76 7.68
C PHE A 270 -13.35 -0.94 8.96
N THR A 271 -13.25 -1.61 10.11
CA THR A 271 -13.31 -0.95 11.42
C THR A 271 -11.95 -1.03 12.10
N MET A 272 -11.39 0.12 12.45
CA MET A 272 -10.24 0.20 13.34
C MET A 272 -10.70 0.01 14.78
N PRO A 273 -10.06 -0.88 15.56
CA PRO A 273 -10.45 -1.11 16.95
C PRO A 273 -10.20 0.11 17.83
N ALA A 274 -10.93 0.19 18.93
CA ALA A 274 -10.58 1.06 20.06
C ALA A 274 -9.30 0.54 20.73
N CYS A 275 -8.43 1.43 21.18
CA CYS A 275 -7.24 1.13 21.98
C CYS A 275 -6.46 -0.11 21.51
N GLY A 276 -6.14 -0.19 20.21
CA GLY A 276 -5.59 -1.42 19.65
C GLY A 276 -5.00 -1.29 18.26
N THR A 277 -4.45 -2.41 17.80
CA THR A 277 -3.85 -2.53 16.48
C THR A 277 -4.76 -3.29 15.52
N LEU A 278 -4.77 -2.87 14.26
CA LEU A 278 -5.33 -3.62 13.15
C LEU A 278 -4.23 -3.88 12.11
N ASP A 279 -4.17 -5.11 11.61
CA ASP A 279 -3.37 -5.47 10.45
C ASP A 279 -4.31 -6.07 9.39
N ARG A 280 -4.22 -5.56 8.15
CA ARG A 280 -5.00 -6.04 7.02
C ARG A 280 -4.23 -5.95 5.71
N ILE A 281 -4.48 -6.90 4.83
CA ILE A 281 -4.16 -6.74 3.41
C ILE A 281 -4.99 -5.57 2.86
N HIS A 282 -4.32 -4.62 2.22
CA HIS A 282 -4.93 -3.51 1.51
C HIS A 282 -5.17 -3.87 0.04
N ALA A 283 -4.12 -4.40 -0.60
CA ALA A 283 -4.13 -4.80 -2.00
C ALA A 283 -2.98 -5.77 -2.29
N GLN A 284 -2.99 -6.35 -3.48
CA GLN A 284 -1.85 -7.05 -4.08
C GLN A 284 -1.45 -6.36 -5.38
N ILE A 285 -0.14 -6.25 -5.62
CA ILE A 285 0.41 -5.90 -6.93
C ILE A 285 0.91 -7.18 -7.58
N VAL A 286 0.33 -7.59 -8.70
CA VAL A 286 0.85 -8.68 -9.53
C VAL A 286 1.76 -8.07 -10.58
N ILE A 287 2.98 -8.58 -10.71
CA ILE A 287 3.97 -8.12 -11.69
C ILE A 287 4.10 -9.20 -12.76
N GLY A 288 3.76 -8.84 -14.00
CA GLY A 288 3.63 -9.78 -15.11
C GLY A 288 4.67 -9.62 -16.20
N GLY A 289 4.43 -10.31 -17.32
CA GLY A 289 5.16 -10.09 -18.56
C GLY A 289 4.64 -8.87 -19.34
N PRO A 290 5.25 -8.56 -20.48
CA PRO A 290 4.76 -7.50 -21.35
C PRO A 290 3.36 -7.73 -21.91
N GLY A 291 2.65 -6.61 -22.09
CA GLY A 291 1.33 -6.54 -22.67
C GLY A 291 0.22 -7.23 -21.87
N THR A 292 -0.97 -7.21 -22.44
CA THR A 292 -2.19 -7.78 -21.83
C THR A 292 -2.05 -9.27 -21.52
N ASP A 293 -1.50 -10.05 -22.46
CA ASP A 293 -1.38 -11.50 -22.30
C ASP A 293 -0.42 -11.87 -21.16
N GLY A 294 0.70 -11.15 -21.06
CA GLY A 294 1.70 -11.36 -20.02
C GLY A 294 1.15 -11.14 -18.62
N ILE A 295 0.40 -10.04 -18.42
CA ILE A 295 -0.18 -9.73 -17.11
C ILE A 295 -1.40 -10.59 -16.78
N VAL A 296 -2.29 -10.88 -17.73
CA VAL A 296 -3.45 -11.76 -17.49
C VAL A 296 -2.99 -13.16 -17.12
N ALA A 297 -1.96 -13.69 -17.79
CA ALA A 297 -1.39 -14.99 -17.45
C ALA A 297 -0.74 -14.99 -16.04
N ALA A 298 -0.07 -13.92 -15.65
CA ALA A 298 0.50 -13.78 -14.30
C ALA A 298 -0.59 -13.75 -13.22
N VAL A 299 -1.65 -12.96 -13.43
CA VAL A 299 -2.80 -12.91 -12.51
C VAL A 299 -3.47 -14.27 -12.40
N ALA A 300 -3.65 -14.99 -13.51
CA ALA A 300 -4.21 -16.34 -13.51
C ALA A 300 -3.36 -17.31 -12.65
N ARG A 301 -2.02 -17.28 -12.79
CA ARG A 301 -1.13 -18.10 -11.96
C ARG A 301 -1.23 -17.75 -10.48
N VAL A 302 -1.21 -16.46 -10.13
CA VAL A 302 -1.35 -15.99 -8.74
C VAL A 302 -2.68 -16.42 -8.14
N ARG A 303 -3.77 -16.43 -8.93
CA ARG A 303 -5.11 -16.85 -8.50
C ARG A 303 -5.35 -18.36 -8.58
N GLY A 304 -4.36 -19.17 -9.02
CA GLY A 304 -4.52 -20.61 -9.21
C GLY A 304 -5.53 -20.99 -10.31
N GLN A 305 -5.74 -20.12 -11.29
CA GLN A 305 -6.68 -20.30 -12.39
C GLN A 305 -5.99 -20.95 -13.60
N ALA A 306 -6.68 -21.86 -14.29
CA ALA A 306 -6.19 -22.43 -15.53
C ALA A 306 -6.24 -21.41 -16.67
N THR A 307 -5.11 -21.15 -17.32
CA THR A 307 -5.04 -20.42 -18.59
C THR A 307 -5.42 -21.37 -19.73
N ARG A 308 -6.39 -20.99 -20.58
CA ARG A 308 -6.76 -21.74 -21.78
C ARG A 308 -5.89 -21.35 -22.97
#